data_AF-A0A2G2Y1F2-F1
#
_entry.id   AF-A0A2G2Y1F2-F1
#
_cell.length_a   1.000
_cell.length_b   1.000
_cell.length_c   1.000
_cell.angle_alpha   90.00
_cell.angle_beta   90.00
_cell.angle_gamma   90.00
#
_symmetry.space_group_name_H-M   'P 1'
#
loop_
_entity.id
_entity.type
_entity.pdbx_description
1 polymer ?
#
loop_
_entity_poly.entity_id
_entity_poly.type
_entity_poly.pdbx_seq_one_letter_code
_entity_poly.pdbx_strand_id
1 'polypeptide(L)'
;MGKEDNFVNLKYLILNEVTLAKWEVGEESFPVIEKLVLWECHMLEEIPPSFGDICLLKIIKLVKSPQLEDSSKKIKQYIEDMGGDELQESLDGDEEPVAQNYSSVARAARIYQSSIF
;
A
#
# COMPACT_ATOMS: atom_id res chain seq x y z
N MET A 1 2.44 22.79 13.08
CA MET A 1 1.77 21.61 13.67
C MET A 1 0.53 21.33 12.84
N GLY A 2 0.75 20.85 11.62
CA GLY A 2 -0.32 20.52 10.70
C GLY A 2 -0.92 19.19 11.14
N LYS A 3 -2.24 19.12 11.22
CA LYS A 3 -2.92 17.83 11.42
C LYS A 3 -2.55 16.97 10.22
N GLU A 4 -1.80 15.92 10.48
CA GLU A 4 -1.58 14.84 9.52
C GLU A 4 -2.98 14.35 9.14
N ASP A 5 -3.30 14.40 7.85
CA ASP A 5 -4.59 13.99 7.31
C ASP A 5 -4.65 12.45 7.40
N ASN A 6 -4.86 11.96 8.62
CA ASN A 6 -4.85 10.54 8.92
C ASN A 6 -6.02 9.90 8.18
N PHE A 7 -5.73 8.96 7.28
CA PHE A 7 -6.73 8.15 6.58
C PHE A 7 -7.28 7.07 7.53
N VAL A 8 -7.77 7.51 8.69
CA VAL A 8 -8.15 6.68 9.85
C VAL A 8 -9.24 5.66 9.57
N ASN A 9 -9.94 5.80 8.43
CA ASN A 9 -11.02 4.91 8.00
C ASN A 9 -10.74 4.23 6.65
N LEU A 10 -9.53 4.35 6.10
CA LEU A 10 -9.19 3.78 4.81
C LEU A 10 -8.84 2.29 4.95
N LYS A 11 -9.78 1.44 4.54
CA LYS A 11 -9.63 -0.01 4.54
C LYS A 11 -8.94 -0.56 3.29
N TYR A 12 -9.00 0.17 2.18
CA TYR A 12 -8.51 -0.27 0.88
C TYR A 12 -7.64 0.82 0.26
N LEU A 13 -6.38 0.51 -0.02
CA LEU A 13 -5.47 1.39 -0.75
C LEU A 13 -5.11 0.73 -2.08
N ILE A 14 -5.31 1.46 -3.17
CA ILE A 14 -4.92 1.06 -4.52
C ILE A 14 -4.01 2.15 -5.07
N LEU A 15 -2.79 1.77 -5.44
CA LEU A 15 -1.84 2.65 -6.10
C LEU A 15 -1.59 2.13 -7.52
N ASN A 16 -1.69 3.03 -8.49
CA ASN A 16 -1.51 2.72 -9.91
C ASN A 16 -0.40 3.60 -10.47
N GLU A 17 0.51 3.01 -11.25
CA GLU A 17 1.54 3.71 -12.02
C GLU A 17 2.31 4.75 -11.19
N VAL A 18 2.64 4.39 -9.94
CA VAL A 18 3.36 5.29 -9.04
C VAL A 18 4.77 5.52 -9.56
N THR A 19 5.10 6.80 -9.80
CA THR A 19 6.41 7.26 -10.29
C THR A 19 7.40 7.57 -9.17
N LEU A 20 7.02 7.30 -7.93
CA LEU A 20 7.82 7.49 -6.73
C LEU A 20 8.79 6.33 -6.56
N ALA A 21 10.06 6.63 -6.32
CA ALA A 21 11.06 5.60 -6.01
C ALA A 21 10.94 5.08 -4.58
N LYS A 22 10.74 5.98 -3.61
CA LYS A 22 10.70 5.66 -2.18
C LYS A 22 9.35 5.99 -1.59
N TRP A 23 8.64 4.99 -1.10
CA TRP A 23 7.39 5.21 -0.38
C TRP A 23 7.68 5.28 1.11
N GLU A 24 7.34 6.42 1.72
CA GLU A 24 7.39 6.62 3.17
C GLU A 24 5.97 6.82 3.67
N VAL A 25 5.62 6.11 4.75
CA VAL A 25 4.31 6.15 5.38
C VAL A 25 4.54 6.40 6.86
N GLY A 26 3.89 7.43 7.42
CA GLY A 26 3.91 7.65 8.86
C GLY A 26 3.12 6.57 9.58
N GLU A 27 3.56 6.18 10.77
CA GLU A 27 2.98 5.10 11.59
C GLU A 27 1.45 5.20 11.77
N GLU A 28 0.89 6.41 11.74
CA GLU A 28 -0.55 6.68 11.93
C GLU A 28 -1.35 6.88 10.63
N SER A 29 -0.73 6.69 9.46
CA SER A 29 -1.35 7.09 8.18
C SER A 29 -2.53 6.19 7.78
N PHE A 30 -2.46 4.88 8.09
CA PHE A 30 -3.43 3.88 7.65
C PHE A 30 -3.78 2.85 8.75
N PRO A 31 -4.28 3.28 9.92
CA PRO A 31 -4.43 2.40 11.09
C PRO A 31 -5.44 1.25 10.90
N VAL A 32 -6.31 1.34 9.89
CA VAL A 32 -7.36 0.34 9.63
C VAL A 32 -7.33 -0.27 8.24
N ILE A 33 -6.20 -0.17 7.54
CA ILE A 33 -6.07 -0.76 6.21
C ILE A 33 -6.16 -2.29 6.29
N GLU A 34 -6.96 -2.86 5.40
CA GLU A 34 -7.16 -4.30 5.27
C GLU A 34 -6.57 -4.84 3.96
N LYS A 35 -6.48 -4.01 2.92
CA LYS A 35 -6.00 -4.42 1.60
C LYS A 35 -5.17 -3.34 0.91
N LEU A 36 -4.00 -3.74 0.45
CA LEU A 36 -3.08 -2.96 -0.38
C LEU A 36 -2.99 -3.58 -1.79
N VAL A 37 -3.19 -2.76 -2.83
CA VAL A 37 -3.04 -3.17 -4.23
C VAL A 37 -2.07 -2.22 -4.93
N LEU A 38 -1.01 -2.76 -5.53
CA LEU A 38 0.00 -2.02 -6.28
C LEU A 38 -0.01 -2.48 -7.73
N TRP A 39 -0.40 -1.58 -8.63
CA TRP A 39 -0.54 -1.84 -10.06
C TRP A 39 0.49 -1.05 -10.86
N GLU A 40 1.31 -1.74 -11.67
CA GLU A 40 2.31 -1.13 -12.56
C GLU A 40 3.20 -0.08 -11.85
N CYS A 41 3.51 -0.31 -10.57
CA CYS A 41 4.27 0.62 -9.74
C CYS A 41 5.78 0.44 -9.97
N HIS A 42 6.24 0.44 -11.23
CA HIS A 42 7.59 0.02 -11.64
C HIS A 42 8.74 0.84 -11.04
N MET A 43 8.48 2.09 -10.64
CA MET A 43 9.50 2.94 -10.05
C MET A 43 9.66 2.70 -8.55
N LEU A 44 8.64 2.15 -7.88
CA LEU A 44 8.67 1.91 -6.45
C LEU A 44 9.68 0.80 -6.14
N GLU A 45 10.62 1.09 -5.25
CA GLU A 45 11.70 0.17 -4.85
C GLU A 45 11.21 -0.85 -3.82
N GLU A 46 10.44 -0.41 -2.82
CA GLU A 46 9.95 -1.27 -1.74
C GLU A 46 8.63 -0.79 -1.15
N ILE A 47 7.89 -1.72 -0.56
CA ILE A 47 6.75 -1.42 0.30
C ILE A 47 7.27 -1.07 1.70
N PRO A 48 6.80 0.02 2.33
CA PRO A 48 7.23 0.40 3.67
C PRO A 48 7.01 -0.74 4.68
N PRO A 49 8.01 -1.07 5.52
CA PRO A 49 7.87 -2.12 6.52
C PRO A 49 6.80 -1.80 7.57
N SER A 50 6.46 -0.53 7.76
CA SER A 50 5.38 -0.08 8.66
C SER A 50 4.02 -0.69 8.35
N PHE A 51 3.80 -1.24 7.14
CA PHE A 51 2.61 -2.04 6.84
C PHE A 51 2.54 -3.36 7.62
N GLY A 52 3.68 -3.91 8.04
CA GLY A 52 3.74 -5.09 8.91
C GLY A 52 3.30 -4.84 10.34
N ASP A 53 3.40 -3.59 10.81
CA ASP A 53 2.93 -3.18 12.14
C ASP A 53 1.41 -2.98 12.19
N ILE A 54 0.74 -2.94 11.03
CA ILE A 54 -0.70 -2.73 10.95
C ILE A 54 -1.43 -4.06 11.11
N CYS A 55 -2.00 -4.29 12.29
CA CYS A 55 -2.67 -5.55 12.65
C CYS A 55 -3.86 -5.93 11.75
N LEU A 56 -4.44 -4.98 11.00
CA LEU A 56 -5.64 -5.20 10.19
C LEU A 56 -5.34 -5.54 8.74
N LEU A 57 -4.08 -5.42 8.29
CA LEU A 57 -3.71 -5.73 6.91
C LEU A 57 -3.87 -7.24 6.68
N LYS A 58 -4.60 -7.60 5.63
CA LYS A 58 -4.92 -8.99 5.28
C LYS A 58 -4.46 -9.37 3.88
N ILE A 59 -4.39 -8.40 2.97
CA ILE A 59 -4.12 -8.64 1.55
C ILE A 59 -3.09 -7.66 1.04
N ILE A 60 -2.04 -8.18 0.42
CA ILE A 60 -1.12 -7.43 -0.44
C ILE A 60 -1.23 -8.04 -1.84
N LYS A 61 -1.67 -7.23 -2.81
CA LYS A 61 -1.77 -7.62 -4.22
C LYS A 61 -0.78 -6.82 -5.04
N LEU A 62 0.12 -7.52 -5.72
CA LEU A 62 1.04 -6.94 -6.68
C LEU A 62 0.56 -7.32 -8.08
N VAL A 63 0.39 -6.33 -8.94
CA VAL A 63 0.06 -6.52 -10.35
C VAL A 63 1.11 -5.83 -11.19
N LYS A 64 1.81 -6.62 -12.02
CA LYS A 64 2.91 -6.12 -12.86
C LYS A 64 3.95 -5.29 -12.08
N SER A 65 4.17 -5.63 -10.80
CA SER A 65 5.11 -4.93 -9.91
C SER A 65 6.06 -5.94 -9.25
N PRO A 66 6.79 -6.75 -10.05
CA PRO A 66 7.59 -7.88 -9.55
C PRO A 66 8.72 -7.45 -8.61
N GLN A 67 9.23 -6.23 -8.75
CA GLN A 67 10.32 -5.72 -7.90
C GLN A 67 9.90 -5.54 -6.43
N LEU A 68 8.59 -5.50 -6.15
CA LEU A 68 8.05 -5.33 -4.80
C LEU A 68 7.83 -6.66 -4.07
N GLU A 69 7.99 -7.80 -4.76
CA GLU A 69 7.76 -9.13 -4.18
C GLU A 69 8.59 -9.37 -2.91
N ASP A 70 9.87 -9.00 -2.92
CA ASP A 70 10.74 -9.22 -1.76
C ASP A 70 10.28 -8.41 -0.55
N SER A 71 9.84 -7.16 -0.75
CA SER A 71 9.29 -6.32 0.32
C SER A 71 7.94 -6.83 0.83
N SER A 72 7.07 -7.30 -0.08
CA SER A 72 5.79 -7.93 0.25
C SER A 72 5.98 -9.18 1.11
N LYS A 73 6.91 -10.07 0.71
CA LYS A 73 7.26 -11.28 1.47
C LYS A 73 7.82 -10.96 2.85
N LYS A 74 8.65 -9.93 2.99
CA LYS A 74 9.17 -9.48 4.29
C LYS A 74 8.05 -9.02 5.23
N ILE A 75 7.09 -8.24 4.72
CA ILE A 75 5.93 -7.79 5.51
C ILE A 75 5.08 -8.98 5.94
N LYS A 76 4.85 -9.93 5.02
CA LYS A 76 4.15 -11.17 5.31
C LYS A 76 4.81 -11.98 6.43
N GLN A 77 6.12 -12.24 6.31
CA GLN A 77 6.87 -12.96 7.34
C GLN A 77 6.81 -12.25 8.69
N TYR A 78 6.93 -10.92 8.72
CA TYR A 78 6.84 -10.15 9.95
C TYR A 78 5.48 -10.32 10.66
N ILE A 79 4.38 -10.26 9.90
CA ILE A 79 3.03 -10.44 10.47
C ILE A 79 2.85 -11.86 11.01
N GLU A 80 3.33 -12.88 10.29
CA GLU A 80 3.29 -14.27 10.72
C GLU A 80 4.14 -14.52 11.99
N ASP A 81 5.35 -13.97 12.04
CA ASP A 81 6.26 -14.08 13.19
C ASP A 81 5.72 -13.42 14.46
N MET A 82 4.97 -12.31 14.29
CA MET A 82 4.32 -11.58 15.39
C MET A 82 2.99 -12.22 15.83
N GLY A 83 2.59 -13.34 15.23
CA GLY A 83 1.34 -14.05 15.55
C GLY A 83 0.09 -13.33 15.04
N GLY A 84 0.24 -12.49 14.01
CA GLY A 84 -0.88 -11.88 13.30
C GLY A 84 -1.62 -12.87 12.39
N ASP A 85 -2.72 -12.41 11.80
CA ASP A 85 -3.51 -13.18 10.85
C ASP A 85 -2.69 -13.50 9.58
N GLU A 86 -2.96 -14.64 8.94
CA GLU A 86 -2.29 -15.05 7.69
C GLU A 86 -2.52 -14.01 6.58
N LEU A 87 -1.43 -13.40 6.11
CA LEU A 87 -1.47 -12.48 4.96
C LEU A 87 -1.63 -13.23 3.64
N GLN A 88 -2.63 -12.83 2.87
CA GLN A 88 -2.81 -13.30 1.49
C GLN A 88 -1.98 -12.44 0.54
N GLU A 89 -1.04 -13.09 -0.13
CA GLU A 89 -0.28 -12.51 -1.22
C GLU A 89 -0.85 -13.02 -2.55
N SER A 90 -1.32 -12.12 -3.41
CA SER A 90 -1.71 -12.48 -4.77
C SER A 90 -0.73 -11.84 -5.75
N LEU A 91 0.15 -12.67 -6.30
CA LEU A 91 1.06 -12.34 -7.39
C LEU A 91 0.39 -12.80 -8.69
N ASP A 92 0.22 -11.88 -9.64
CA ASP A 92 -0.28 -12.14 -11.00
C ASP A 92 -1.44 -13.16 -11.08
N GLY A 93 -2.64 -12.65 -10.82
CA GLY A 93 -3.90 -13.35 -11.09
C GLY A 93 -4.81 -12.48 -11.97
N ASP A 94 -5.20 -13.03 -13.11
CA ASP A 94 -5.99 -12.39 -14.17
C ASP A 94 -7.29 -11.74 -13.66
N GLU A 95 -7.47 -10.48 -14.10
CA GLU A 95 -8.66 -9.61 -14.08
C GLU A 95 -9.48 -9.38 -12.79
N GLU A 96 -9.59 -8.09 -12.43
CA GLU A 96 -10.90 -7.44 -12.31
C GLU A 96 -10.75 -5.97 -12.74
N PRO A 97 -11.10 -5.61 -14.00
CA PRO A 97 -11.13 -4.24 -14.45
C PRO A 97 -12.58 -3.74 -14.60
N VAL A 98 -13.13 -3.08 -13.58
CA VAL A 98 -14.01 -1.91 -13.81
C VAL A 98 -13.79 -0.87 -12.70
N ALA A 99 -12.79 -0.01 -12.89
CA ALA A 99 -12.67 1.25 -12.16
C ALA A 99 -13.03 2.44 -13.08
N GLN A 100 -14.10 2.36 -13.86
CA GLN A 100 -14.68 3.55 -14.50
C GLN A 100 -15.35 4.50 -13.47
N ASN A 101 -15.29 4.22 -12.16
CA ASN A 101 -16.02 5.00 -11.15
C ASN A 101 -15.34 5.15 -9.77
N TYR A 102 -14.01 5.23 -9.70
CA TYR A 102 -13.34 5.80 -8.51
C TYR A 102 -12.99 7.27 -8.74
N SER A 103 -14.01 8.08 -9.03
CA SER A 103 -13.94 9.52 -8.78
C SER A 103 -13.89 9.72 -7.26
N SER A 104 -12.70 9.95 -6.69
CA SER A 104 -12.41 10.82 -5.52
C SER A 104 -11.05 10.54 -4.87
N VAL A 105 -10.49 9.32 -4.95
CA VAL A 105 -9.28 8.99 -4.15
C VAL A 105 -7.98 9.25 -4.91
N ALA A 106 -8.00 9.30 -6.24
CA ALA A 106 -6.83 9.59 -7.08
C ALA A 106 -6.23 11.00 -6.91
N ARG A 107 -6.82 11.87 -6.08
CA ARG A 107 -6.22 13.17 -5.72
C ARG A 107 -5.51 13.18 -4.36
N ALA A 108 -5.71 12.15 -3.54
CA ALA A 108 -5.04 12.02 -2.24
C ALA A 108 -3.58 11.55 -2.37
N ALA A 109 -3.21 10.86 -3.45
CA ALA A 109 -1.81 10.53 -3.74
C ALA A 109 -0.97 11.74 -4.20
N ARG A 110 -1.51 12.96 -4.15
CA ARG A 110 -0.72 14.20 -4.23
C ARG A 110 0.02 14.51 -2.91
N ILE A 111 -0.18 13.73 -1.86
CA ILE A 111 0.55 13.80 -0.59
C ILE A 111 1.81 12.94 -0.78
N TYR A 112 2.91 13.41 -1.37
CA TYR A 112 3.98 14.15 -0.67
C TYR A 112 4.91 14.93 -1.62
N GLN A 113 4.54 15.24 -2.87
CA GLN A 113 5.43 16.02 -3.77
C GLN A 113 5.25 17.55 -3.72
N SER A 114 4.43 18.08 -2.81
CA SER A 114 4.31 19.54 -2.66
C SER A 114 4.54 19.99 -1.22
N SER A 115 5.75 19.77 -0.71
CA SER A 115 6.40 20.47 0.42
C SER A 115 7.70 19.69 0.70
N ILE A 116 8.88 20.05 0.17
CA ILE A 116 9.65 21.25 0.51
C ILE A 116 10.87 21.32 -0.45
N PHE A 117 11.02 22.51 -1.07
CA PHE A 117 12.04 23.07 -1.97
C PHE A 117 12.25 22.47 -3.37
#